data_AF-A0A2G6N178-F1
#
_entry.id   AF-A0A2G6N178-F1
#
_cell.length_a   1.000
_cell.length_b   1.000
_cell.length_c   1.000
_cell.angle_alpha   90.00
_cell.angle_beta   90.00
_cell.angle_gamma   90.00
#
_symmetry.space_group_name_H-M   'P 1'
#
loop_
_entity.id
_entity.type
_entity.pdbx_description
1 polymer ?
#
loop_
_entity_poly.entity_id
_entity_poly.type
_entity_poly.pdbx_seq_one_letter_code
_entity_poly.pdbx_strand_id
1 'polypeptide(L)'
;MAKSRSKAARDNRANQLNPTHPAYHRSRGASQAEANHSAGTSKPVNDNRSRQLNPKDAVYRMTRGDGAESSSASSNPSSPKAE
;
A
#
# COMPACT_ATOMS: atom_id res chain seq x y z
N MET A 1 21.73 -29.75 3.42
CA MET A 1 22.47 -28.86 2.50
C MET A 1 21.50 -27.83 1.92
N ALA A 2 21.67 -26.54 2.21
CA ALA A 2 20.80 -25.50 1.64
C ALA A 2 21.13 -25.33 0.15
N LYS A 3 20.14 -25.56 -0.72
CA LYS A 3 20.31 -25.42 -2.17
C LYS A 3 20.42 -23.93 -2.49
N SER A 4 21.62 -23.47 -2.85
CA SER A 4 21.83 -22.07 -3.23
C SER A 4 21.04 -21.77 -4.51
N ARG A 5 20.23 -20.71 -4.46
CA ARG A 5 19.48 -20.27 -5.64
C ARG A 5 20.41 -19.51 -6.58
N SER A 6 20.28 -19.77 -7.89
CA SER A 6 20.96 -19.00 -8.92
C SER A 6 20.63 -17.51 -8.82
N LYS A 7 21.51 -16.66 -9.34
CA LYS A 7 21.28 -15.20 -9.34
C LYS A 7 19.98 -14.83 -10.05
N ALA A 8 19.72 -15.43 -11.22
CA ALA A 8 18.47 -15.23 -11.94
C ALA A 8 17.22 -15.55 -11.10
N ALA A 9 17.25 -16.65 -10.31
CA ALA A 9 16.12 -17.01 -9.44
C ALA A 9 15.91 -16.00 -8.30
N ARG A 10 17.01 -15.45 -7.75
CA ARG A 10 16.96 -14.41 -6.71
C ARG A 10 16.43 -13.09 -7.27
N ASP A 11 16.92 -12.68 -8.44
CA ASP A 11 16.51 -11.43 -9.08
C ASP A 11 15.03 -11.50 -9.50
N ASN A 12 14.57 -12.64 -10.04
CA ASN A 12 13.14 -12.85 -10.32
C ASN A 12 12.29 -12.71 -9.06
N ARG A 13 12.70 -13.33 -7.95
CA ARG A 13 11.97 -13.22 -6.70
C ARG A 13 11.99 -11.79 -6.15
N ALA A 14 13.11 -11.09 -6.24
CA ALA A 14 13.20 -9.69 -5.83
C ALA A 14 12.21 -8.81 -6.63
N ASN A 15 12.16 -9.00 -7.95
CA ASN A 15 11.26 -8.27 -8.84
C ASN A 15 9.78 -8.57 -8.57
N GLN A 16 9.44 -9.82 -8.20
CA GLN A 16 8.08 -10.19 -7.81
C GLN A 16 7.65 -9.67 -6.43
N LEU A 17 8.61 -9.26 -5.59
CA LEU A 17 8.35 -8.69 -4.27
C LEU A 17 8.39 -7.16 -4.26
N ASN A 18 8.81 -6.52 -5.34
CA ASN A 18 8.88 -5.07 -5.45
C ASN A 18 7.59 -4.48 -6.06
N PRO A 19 6.73 -3.78 -5.28
CA PRO A 19 5.49 -3.20 -5.79
C PRO A 19 5.69 -2.15 -6.89
N THR A 20 6.89 -1.56 -6.97
CA THR A 20 7.24 -0.59 -8.03
C THR A 20 7.74 -1.26 -9.30
N HIS A 21 7.77 -2.59 -9.35
CA HIS A 21 8.22 -3.36 -10.50
C HIS A 21 7.02 -4.06 -11.16
N PRO A 22 6.86 -4.03 -12.50
CA PRO A 22 5.72 -4.66 -13.17
C PRO A 22 5.56 -6.16 -12.88
N ALA A 23 6.67 -6.88 -12.66
CA ALA A 23 6.64 -8.30 -12.30
C ALA A 23 5.86 -8.60 -11.01
N TYR A 24 5.80 -7.66 -10.05
CA TYR A 24 4.95 -7.79 -8.87
C TYR A 24 3.48 -7.90 -9.26
N HIS A 25 2.98 -6.94 -10.05
CA HIS A 25 1.57 -6.91 -10.48
C HIS A 25 1.24 -8.07 -11.42
N ARG A 26 2.15 -8.42 -12.33
CA ARG A 26 1.99 -9.60 -13.20
C ARG A 26 1.89 -10.90 -12.42
N SER A 27 2.67 -11.05 -11.34
CA SER A 27 2.59 -12.24 -10.48
C SER A 27 1.24 -12.36 -9.74
N ARG A 28 0.46 -11.27 -9.71
CA ARG A 28 -0.88 -11.18 -9.12
C ARG A 28 -2.01 -11.25 -10.15
N GLY A 29 -1.69 -11.52 -11.42
CA GLY A 29 -2.69 -11.68 -12.49
C GLY A 29 -2.99 -10.43 -13.31
N ALA A 30 -2.28 -9.31 -13.10
CA ALA A 30 -2.47 -8.12 -13.93
C ALA A 30 -1.94 -8.35 -15.36
N SER A 31 -2.59 -7.73 -16.34
CA SER A 31 -2.07 -7.66 -17.71
C SER A 31 -0.78 -6.83 -17.78
N GLN A 32 -0.04 -6.93 -18.89
CA GLN A 32 1.22 -6.20 -19.05
C GLN A 32 1.02 -4.67 -18.98
N ALA A 33 -0.06 -4.15 -19.57
CA ALA A 33 -0.38 -2.73 -19.57
C ALA A 33 -0.73 -2.24 -18.15
N GLU A 34 -1.61 -2.96 -17.46
CA GLU A 34 -1.98 -2.65 -16.07
C GLU A 34 -0.78 -2.73 -15.14
N ALA A 35 0.06 -3.76 -15.27
CA ALA A 35 1.24 -3.93 -14.44
C ALA A 35 2.24 -2.78 -14.58
N ASN A 36 2.42 -2.26 -15.81
CA ASN A 36 3.27 -1.11 -16.05
C ASN A 36 2.68 0.17 -15.44
N HIS A 37 1.37 0.37 -15.60
CA HIS A 37 0.67 1.51 -15.02
C HIS A 37 0.73 1.48 -13.47
N SER A 38 0.36 0.35 -12.86
CA SER A 38 0.37 0.16 -11.42
C SER A 38 1.78 0.25 -10.82
N ALA A 39 2.81 -0.24 -11.52
CA ALA A 39 4.19 -0.09 -11.06
C ALA A 39 4.61 1.39 -10.96
N GLY A 40 4.17 2.23 -11.91
CA GLY A 40 4.42 3.67 -11.90
C GLY A 40 3.69 4.41 -10.77
N THR A 41 2.45 4.02 -10.47
CA THR A 41 1.65 4.65 -9.40
C THR A 41 1.98 4.13 -7.99
N SER A 42 2.65 2.99 -7.87
CA SER A 42 2.95 2.37 -6.57
C SER A 42 3.96 3.17 -5.73
N LYS A 43 4.87 3.93 -6.35
CA LYS A 43 5.83 4.79 -5.62
C LYS A 43 5.16 5.86 -4.75
N PRO A 44 4.37 6.79 -5.31
CA PRO A 44 3.71 7.82 -4.50
C PRO A 44 2.75 7.23 -3.47
N VAL A 45 2.10 6.09 -3.76
CA VAL A 45 1.25 5.39 -2.77
C VAL A 45 2.07 4.87 -1.59
N ASN A 46 3.23 4.25 -1.85
CA ASN A 46 4.13 3.78 -0.79
C ASN A 46 4.72 4.94 0.01
N ASP A 47 5.09 6.03 -0.65
CA ASP A 47 5.63 7.23 0.01
C ASP A 47 4.57 7.84 0.93
N ASN A 48 3.35 8.02 0.43
CA ASN A 48 2.21 8.50 1.22
C ASN A 48 1.95 7.61 2.43
N ARG A 49 1.93 6.28 2.25
CA ARG A 49 1.74 5.34 3.37
C ARG A 49 2.89 5.40 4.36
N SER A 50 4.13 5.56 3.89
CA SER A 50 5.30 5.69 4.77
C SER A 50 5.20 6.93 5.65
N ARG A 51 4.73 8.06 5.09
CA ARG A 51 4.48 9.30 5.85
C ARG A 51 3.38 9.12 6.90
N GLN A 52 2.31 8.41 6.56
CA GLN A 52 1.23 8.09 7.50
C GLN A 52 1.66 7.15 8.64
N LEU A 53 2.72 6.37 8.44
CA LEU A 53 3.25 5.43 9.44
C LEU A 53 4.44 6.00 10.24
N ASN A 54 4.99 7.15 9.85
CA ASN A 54 6.13 7.77 10.53
C ASN A 54 5.67 8.72 11.65
N PRO A 55 5.88 8.39 12.94
CA PRO A 55 5.42 9.23 14.06
C PRO A 55 6.00 10.65 14.09
N LYS A 56 7.10 10.91 13.36
CA LYS A 56 7.73 12.22 13.25
C LYS A 56 7.18 13.07 12.08
N ASP A 57 6.41 12.48 11.17
CA ASP A 57 5.77 13.20 10.07
C ASP A 57 4.44 13.81 10.56
N ALA A 58 4.11 15.02 10.10
CA ALA A 58 2.86 15.68 10.47
C ALA A 58 1.62 14.89 10.00
N VAL A 59 1.73 14.17 8.88
CA VAL A 59 0.63 13.36 8.33
C VAL A 59 0.23 12.23 9.28
N TYR A 60 1.17 11.66 10.02
CA TYR A 60 0.89 10.60 11.00
C TYR A 60 -0.16 11.04 12.02
N ARG A 61 0.01 12.21 12.64
CA ARG A 61 -0.93 12.72 13.66
C ARG A 61 -2.32 13.00 13.08
N MET A 62 -2.37 13.52 11.85
CA MET A 62 -3.64 13.78 11.15
C MET A 62 -4.41 12.49 10.86
N THR A 63 -3.73 11.42 10.43
CA THR A 63 -4.39 10.14 10.12
C THR A 63 -4.82 9.33 11.35
N ARG A 64 -4.31 9.67 12.54
CA ARG A 64 -4.61 8.96 13.80
C ARG A 64 -5.72 9.61 14.62
N GLY A 65 -6.24 10.76 14.20
CA GLY A 65 -7.25 11.52 14.94
C GLY A 65 -6.69 12.33 16.12
N ASP A 66 -5.36 12.39 16.25
CA ASP A 66 -4.68 13.10 17.35
C ASP A 66 -4.41 14.59 17.05
N GLY A 67 -4.80 15.03 15.85
CA GLY A 67 -4.75 16.43 15.43
C GLY A 67 -6.05 17.13 15.76
N ALA A 68 -6.10 17.74 16.95
CA ALA A 68 -7.01 18.80 17.38
C ALA A 68 -8.34 18.88 16.61
N GLU A 69 -9.36 18.17 17.09
CA GLU A 69 -10.81 18.46 17.07
C GLU A 69 -11.50 17.23 17.68
N SER A 70 -11.33 17.06 19.00
CA SER A 70 -12.29 16.32 19.82
C SER A 70 -13.55 17.20 20.00
N SER A 71 -14.22 17.53 18.90
CA SER A 71 -15.39 18.42 18.94
C SER A 71 -16.18 18.40 17.62
N SER A 72 -16.59 17.24 17.13
CA SER A 72 -17.87 17.14 16.40
C SER A 72 -18.22 15.69 16.04
N ALA A 73 -19.17 15.15 16.81
CA ALA A 73 -20.23 14.24 16.36
C ALA A 73 -19.84 13.20 15.30
N SER A 74 -19.47 12.00 15.74
CA SER A 74 -19.79 10.80 14.96
C SER A 74 -21.30 10.58 14.99
N SER A 75 -22.03 11.35 14.19
CA SER A 75 -23.39 11.02 13.80
C SER A 75 -23.31 9.73 12.99
N ASN A 76 -23.50 8.59 13.64
CA ASN A 76 -23.82 7.35 12.95
C ASN A 76 -25.29 7.44 12.53
N PRO A 77 -25.63 7.57 11.23
CA PRO A 77 -26.97 7.22 10.80
C PRO A 77 -27.04 5.68 10.75
N SER A 78 -27.22 5.06 11.93
CA SER A 78 -27.80 3.72 11.97
C SER A 78 -29.23 3.85 11.49
N SER A 79 -29.45 3.70 10.19
CA SER A 79 -30.79 3.52 9.64
C SER A 79 -31.36 2.19 10.16
N PRO A 80 -32.45 2.17 10.95
CA PRO A 80 -33.20 0.95 11.11
C PRO A 80 -33.91 0.66 9.78
N LYS A 81 -33.64 -0.52 9.23
CA LYS A 81 -34.38 -1.10 8.12
C LYS A 81 -35.82 -1.30 8.61
N ALA A 82 -36.77 -0.54 8.08
CA ALA A 82 -38.19 -0.76 8.32
C ALA A 82 -38.61 -2.06 7.61
N GLU A 83 -39.22 -2.96 8.38
CA GLU A 83 -39.99 -4.11 7.90
C GLU A 83 -41.42 -3.68 7.57
#